data_AF-A0A4Y5S464-F1
#
_entry.id   AF-A0A4Y5S464-F1
#
_cell.length_a   1.000
_cell.length_b   1.000
_cell.length_c   1.000
_cell.angle_alpha   90.00
_cell.angle_beta   90.00
_cell.angle_gamma   90.00
#
_symmetry.space_group_name_H-M   'P 1'
#
loop_
_entity.id
_entity.type
_entity.pdbx_description
1 polymer ?
#
loop_
_entity_poly.entity_id
_entity_poly.type
_entity_poly.pdbx_seq_one_letter_code
_entity_poly.pdbx_strand_id
1 'polypeptide(L)'
;QRLYLFEWFISDLEKLRHSLWANLQFWEDVFLDAVAQERDMVGMDQGTVEMMKRYSTLSRVERKRLQLDEDRLLSTLLFNLAAFMLMMRMDVNDIRNKIRRILASCHLGLHYSQQINCLLDQLHKLQANDIDLKPMVSRLMQKK
;
A
#
# COMPACT_ATOMS: atom_id res chain seq x y z
N GLN A 1 39.04 -2.17 21.27
CA GLN A 1 37.71 -1.81 21.82
C GLN A 1 36.95 -3.11 22.06
N ARG A 2 36.36 -3.33 23.24
CA ARG A 2 35.54 -4.53 23.51
C ARG A 2 34.10 -4.20 23.11
N LEU A 3 33.56 -4.91 22.12
CA LEU A 3 32.16 -4.78 21.69
C LEU A 3 31.30 -5.71 22.53
N TYR A 4 30.19 -5.23 23.08
CA TYR A 4 29.28 -6.10 23.82
C TYR A 4 28.44 -6.95 22.86
N LEU A 5 28.15 -8.20 23.25
CA LEU A 5 27.39 -9.16 22.42
C LEU A 5 26.03 -8.59 21.95
N PHE A 6 25.33 -7.85 22.83
CA PHE A 6 24.05 -7.24 22.49
C PHE A 6 24.17 -6.10 21.48
N GLU A 7 25.28 -5.34 21.49
CA GLU A 7 25.55 -4.29 20.49
C GLU A 7 25.77 -4.91 19.12
N TRP A 8 26.46 -6.06 19.08
CA TRP A 8 26.61 -6.85 17.85
C TRP A 8 25.25 -7.34 17.33
N PHE A 9 24.41 -7.91 18.20
CA PHE A 9 23.06 -8.35 17.81
C PHE A 9 22.18 -7.19 17.31
N ILE A 10 22.20 -6.03 17.97
CA ILE A 10 21.44 -4.85 17.51
C ILE A 10 21.95 -4.41 16.13
N SER A 11 23.27 -4.35 15.93
CA SER A 11 23.86 -3.98 14.64
C SER A 11 23.53 -4.99 13.53
N ASP A 12 23.57 -6.29 13.83
CA ASP A 12 23.24 -7.34 12.86
C ASP A 12 21.74 -7.33 12.52
N LEU A 13 20.88 -7.13 13.52
CA LEU A 13 19.43 -6.97 13.33
C LEU A 13 19.12 -5.72 12.50
N GLU A 14 19.82 -4.61 12.73
CA GLU A 14 19.68 -3.40 11.91
C GLU A 14 20.11 -3.62 10.47
N LYS A 15 21.20 -4.38 10.23
CA LYS A 15 21.66 -4.73 8.89
C LYS A 15 20.68 -5.65 8.16
N LEU A 16 20.19 -6.69 8.83
CA LEU A 16 19.18 -7.61 8.28
C LEU A 16 17.89 -6.87 7.97
N ARG A 17 17.47 -5.98 8.88
CA ARG A 17 16.30 -5.13 8.72
C ARG A 17 16.47 -4.17 7.53
N HIS A 18 17.62 -3.52 7.40
CA HIS A 18 17.95 -2.67 6.26
C HIS A 18 18.01 -3.47 4.94
N SER A 19 18.52 -4.71 4.96
CA SER A 19 18.53 -5.63 3.82
C SER A 19 17.12 -6.01 3.36
N LEU A 20 16.21 -6.28 4.31
CA LEU A 20 14.82 -6.59 4.00
C LEU A 20 14.08 -5.41 3.39
N TRP A 21 14.16 -4.20 3.98
CA TRP A 21 13.48 -3.03 3.45
C TRP A 21 14.07 -2.54 2.12
N ALA A 22 15.37 -2.74 1.90
CA ALA A 22 16.01 -2.45 0.63
C ALA A 22 15.54 -3.40 -0.50
N ASN A 23 14.99 -4.56 -0.16
CA ASN A 23 14.38 -5.44 -1.14
C ASN A 23 13.05 -4.84 -1.62
N LEU A 24 13.07 -4.24 -2.81
CA LEU A 24 11.87 -3.68 -3.41
C LEU A 24 10.77 -4.71 -3.69
N GLN A 25 11.07 -5.99 -3.87
CA GLN A 25 10.05 -7.02 -4.06
C GLN A 25 9.18 -7.19 -2.81
N PHE A 26 9.81 -7.14 -1.63
CA PHE A 26 9.11 -7.27 -0.36
C PHE A 26 7.94 -6.27 -0.22
N TRP A 27 8.13 -5.03 -0.64
CA TRP A 27 7.09 -4.00 -0.58
C TRP A 27 5.92 -4.24 -1.53
N GLU A 28 6.19 -4.91 -2.65
CA GLU A 28 5.14 -5.30 -3.59
C GLU A 28 4.32 -6.46 -3.04
N ASP A 29 4.99 -7.45 -2.44
CA ASP A 29 4.32 -8.56 -1.77
C ASP A 29 3.46 -8.06 -0.60
N VAL A 30 4.00 -7.18 0.25
CA VAL A 30 3.25 -6.52 1.34
C VAL A 30 2.02 -5.77 0.82
N PHE A 31 2.15 -5.08 -0.31
CA PHE A 31 1.02 -4.37 -0.91
C PHE A 31 -0.07 -5.36 -1.35
N LEU A 32 0.31 -6.44 -2.05
CA LEU A 32 -0.63 -7.44 -2.55
C LEU A 32 -1.33 -8.17 -1.41
N ASP A 33 -0.59 -8.53 -0.35
CA ASP A 33 -1.15 -9.15 0.85
C ASP A 33 -2.15 -8.23 1.55
N ALA A 34 -1.81 -6.95 1.71
CA ALA A 34 -2.69 -5.96 2.32
C ALA A 34 -3.96 -5.72 1.48
N VAL A 35 -3.84 -5.71 0.15
CA VAL A 35 -4.99 -5.62 -0.77
C VAL A 35 -5.89 -6.85 -0.64
N ALA A 36 -5.32 -8.05 -0.62
CA ALA A 36 -6.07 -9.30 -0.47
C ALA A 36 -6.82 -9.31 0.88
N GLN A 37 -6.14 -8.97 1.97
CA GLN A 37 -6.74 -8.90 3.29
C GLN A 37 -7.88 -7.89 3.35
N GLU A 38 -7.69 -6.67 2.82
CA GLU A 38 -8.75 -5.66 2.85
C GLU A 38 -9.95 -6.07 2.00
N ARG A 39 -9.72 -6.64 0.82
CA ARG A 39 -10.81 -7.15 -0.04
C ARG A 39 -11.62 -8.24 0.65
N ASP A 40 -10.97 -9.15 1.36
CA ASP A 40 -11.64 -10.17 2.17
C ASP A 40 -12.49 -9.51 3.28
N MET A 41 -11.90 -8.58 4.04
CA MET A 41 -12.58 -7.89 5.14
C MET A 41 -13.80 -7.06 4.70
N VAL A 42 -13.76 -6.42 3.52
CA VAL A 42 -14.90 -5.67 2.98
C VAL A 42 -15.87 -6.54 2.17
N GLY A 43 -15.59 -7.84 2.05
CA GLY A 43 -16.43 -8.81 1.35
C GLY A 43 -16.36 -8.74 -0.18
N MET A 44 -15.29 -8.15 -0.72
CA MET A 44 -14.99 -8.11 -2.16
C MET A 44 -14.30 -9.38 -2.66
N ASP A 45 -13.60 -10.14 -1.81
CA ASP A 45 -12.95 -11.39 -2.22
C ASP A 45 -13.90 -12.60 -2.03
N GLN A 46 -14.64 -12.96 -3.08
CA GLN A 46 -15.59 -14.08 -3.06
C GLN A 46 -15.20 -15.23 -4.00
N GLY A 47 -13.93 -15.28 -4.41
CA GLY A 47 -13.45 -16.25 -5.40
C GLY A 47 -13.88 -15.89 -6.84
N THR A 48 -12.98 -16.17 -7.77
CA THR A 48 -13.05 -15.70 -9.17
C THR A 48 -14.36 -16.07 -9.89
N VAL A 49 -14.87 -17.28 -9.67
CA VAL A 49 -16.09 -17.79 -10.32
C VAL A 49 -17.35 -17.11 -9.80
N GLU A 50 -17.45 -16.90 -8.49
CA GLU A 50 -18.62 -16.26 -7.89
C GLU A 50 -18.66 -14.77 -8.21
N MET A 51 -17.50 -14.11 -8.18
CA MET A 51 -17.35 -12.73 -8.62
C MET A 51 -17.81 -12.53 -10.06
N MET A 52 -17.40 -13.40 -10.98
CA MET A 52 -17.81 -13.32 -12.39
C MET A 52 -19.33 -13.49 -12.56
N LYS A 53 -19.95 -14.41 -11.81
CA LYS A 53 -21.40 -14.62 -11.82
C LYS A 53 -22.17 -13.43 -11.24
N ARG A 54 -21.68 -12.82 -10.15
CA ARG A 54 -22.30 -11.60 -9.60
C ARG A 54 -22.11 -10.43 -10.55
N TYR A 55 -20.93 -10.27 -11.13
CA TYR A 55 -20.64 -9.15 -12.02
C TYR A 55 -21.55 -9.15 -13.26
N SER A 56 -21.88 -10.33 -13.81
CA SER A 56 -22.78 -10.44 -14.96
C SER A 56 -24.22 -10.00 -14.65
N THR A 57 -24.67 -10.13 -13.40
CA THR A 57 -26.02 -9.73 -12.96
C THR A 57 -26.13 -8.27 -12.50
N LEU A 58 -25.01 -7.62 -12.19
CA LEU A 58 -24.99 -6.21 -11.78
C LEU A 58 -25.37 -5.25 -12.91
N SER A 59 -26.12 -4.22 -12.55
CA SER A 59 -26.38 -3.07 -13.41
C SER A 59 -25.10 -2.29 -13.72
N ARG A 60 -25.12 -1.51 -14.80
CA ARG A 60 -23.99 -0.62 -15.16
C ARG A 60 -23.61 0.35 -14.03
N VAL A 61 -24.58 0.79 -13.24
CA VAL A 61 -24.35 1.71 -12.12
C VAL A 61 -23.63 1.00 -10.98
N GLU A 62 -24.06 -0.21 -10.62
CA GLU A 62 -23.41 -1.00 -9.56
C GLU A 62 -22.00 -1.43 -9.94
N ARG A 63 -21.77 -1.82 -11.20
CA ARG A 63 -20.41 -2.11 -11.70
C ARG A 63 -19.50 -0.90 -11.56
N LYS A 64 -19.99 0.29 -11.92
CA LYS A 64 -19.23 1.53 -11.79
C LYS A 64 -18.95 1.87 -10.32
N ARG A 65 -19.90 1.60 -9.42
CA ARG A 65 -19.71 1.78 -7.99
C ARG A 65 -18.63 0.85 -7.44
N LEU A 66 -18.68 -0.43 -7.78
CA LEU A 66 -17.64 -1.39 -7.38
C LEU A 66 -16.25 -0.98 -7.89
N GLN A 67 -16.15 -0.51 -9.12
CA GLN A 67 -14.87 0.01 -9.66
C GLN A 67 -14.36 1.20 -8.84
N LEU A 68 -15.24 2.12 -8.44
CA LEU A 68 -14.86 3.27 -7.62
C LEU A 68 -14.44 2.86 -6.20
N ASP A 69 -15.11 1.87 -5.62
CA ASP A 69 -14.77 1.33 -4.30
C ASP A 69 -13.42 0.60 -4.34
N GLU A 70 -13.14 -0.14 -5.41
CA GLU A 70 -11.85 -0.79 -5.68
C GLU A 70 -10.72 0.24 -5.85
N ASP A 71 -10.91 1.26 -6.69
CA ASP A 71 -9.95 2.35 -6.87
C ASP A 71 -9.64 3.06 -5.53
N ARG A 72 -10.66 3.25 -4.69
CA ARG A 72 -10.51 3.84 -3.37
C ARG A 72 -9.68 2.96 -2.44
N LEU A 73 -9.93 1.64 -2.43
CA LEU A 73 -9.19 0.67 -1.62
C LEU A 73 -7.71 0.67 -2.02
N LEU A 74 -7.43 0.46 -3.30
CA LEU A 74 -6.08 0.40 -3.84
C LEU A 74 -5.30 1.70 -3.62
N SER A 75 -5.94 2.86 -3.86
CA SER A 75 -5.28 4.15 -3.67
C SER A 75 -4.96 4.46 -2.21
N THR A 76 -5.82 4.03 -1.28
CA THR A 76 -5.61 4.19 0.17
C THR A 76 -4.43 3.35 0.62
N LEU A 77 -4.37 2.09 0.21
CA LEU A 77 -3.28 1.18 0.52
C LEU A 77 -1.96 1.66 -0.07
N LEU A 78 -1.96 2.09 -1.33
CA LEU A 78 -0.75 2.54 -2.01
C LEU A 78 -0.21 3.86 -1.40
N PHE A 79 -1.10 4.75 -0.97
CA PHE A 79 -0.74 5.95 -0.21
C PHE A 79 -0.08 5.59 1.12
N ASN A 80 -0.70 4.68 1.88
CA ASN A 80 -0.17 4.25 3.17
C ASN A 80 1.16 3.49 3.03
N LEU A 81 1.32 2.70 1.97
CA LEU A 81 2.57 2.01 1.65
C LEU A 81 3.71 3.01 1.45
N ALA A 82 3.49 4.07 0.67
CA ALA A 82 4.48 5.12 0.46
C ALA A 82 4.88 5.82 1.78
N ALA A 83 3.90 6.07 2.65
CA ALA A 83 4.14 6.62 3.99
C ALA A 83 4.98 5.67 4.85
N PHE A 84 4.66 4.37 4.86
CA PHE A 84 5.42 3.37 5.59
C PHE A 84 6.86 3.24 5.07
N MET A 85 7.08 3.23 3.75
CA MET A 85 8.43 3.18 3.19
C MET A 85 9.27 4.40 3.62
N LEU A 86 8.65 5.59 3.67
CA LEU A 86 9.30 6.80 4.17
C LEU A 86 9.62 6.70 5.67
N MET A 87 8.69 6.16 6.47
CA MET A 87 8.88 5.91 7.90
C MET A 87 10.04 4.93 8.17
N MET A 88 10.21 3.93 7.29
CA MET A 88 11.32 2.98 7.34
C MET A 88 12.64 3.53 6.80
N ARG A 89 12.71 4.84 6.49
CA ARG A 89 13.90 5.57 6.03
C ARG A 89 14.49 5.04 4.73
N MET A 90 13.64 4.60 3.81
CA MET A 90 14.08 4.23 2.47
C MET A 90 14.48 5.45 1.63
N ASP A 91 15.29 5.21 0.59
CA ASP A 91 15.62 6.26 -0.38
C ASP A 91 14.37 6.74 -1.11
N VAL A 92 14.23 8.07 -1.21
CA VAL A 92 13.04 8.69 -1.80
C VAL A 92 12.86 8.34 -3.28
N ASN A 93 13.95 8.13 -4.03
CA ASN A 93 13.86 7.74 -5.44
C ASN A 93 13.40 6.29 -5.58
N ASP A 94 13.84 5.40 -4.70
CA ASP A 94 13.41 4.01 -4.66
C ASP A 94 11.91 3.91 -4.33
N ILE A 95 11.44 4.68 -3.33
CA ILE A 95 10.01 4.81 -3.02
C ILE A 95 9.24 5.28 -4.25
N ARG A 96 9.66 6.40 -4.86
CA ARG A 96 8.99 6.96 -6.04
C ARG A 96 8.91 5.98 -7.20
N ASN A 97 10.01 5.29 -7.49
CA ASN A 97 10.07 4.32 -8.59
C ASN A 97 9.17 3.12 -8.33
N LYS A 98 9.20 2.56 -7.11
CA LYS A 98 8.37 1.41 -6.75
C LYS A 98 6.88 1.78 -6.74
N ILE A 99 6.51 2.87 -6.08
CA ILE A 99 5.10 3.31 -6.00
C ILE A 99 4.56 3.64 -7.40
N ARG A 100 5.33 4.27 -8.29
CA ARG A 100 4.89 4.50 -9.69
C ARG A 100 4.69 3.22 -10.48
N ARG A 101 5.54 2.21 -10.28
CA ARG A 101 5.37 0.90 -10.93
C ARG A 101 4.10 0.20 -10.45
N ILE A 102 3.86 0.16 -9.14
CA ILE A 102 2.63 -0.42 -8.59
C ILE A 102 1.40 0.37 -9.07
N LEU A 103 1.48 1.71 -9.07
CA LEU A 103 0.41 2.58 -9.56
C LEU A 103 0.03 2.27 -11.00
N ALA A 104 1.01 2.05 -11.88
CA ALA A 104 0.79 1.69 -13.27
C ALA A 104 0.10 0.31 -13.40
N SER A 105 0.42 -0.64 -12.53
CA SER A 105 -0.23 -1.96 -12.50
C SER A 105 -1.67 -1.93 -11.96
N CYS A 106 -1.99 -1.01 -11.05
CA CYS A 106 -3.32 -0.91 -10.43
C CYS A 106 -4.41 -0.35 -11.36
N HIS A 107 -4.06 0.29 -12.48
CA HIS A 107 -5.01 0.90 -13.43
C HIS A 107 -6.03 1.86 -12.79
N LEU A 108 -5.62 2.63 -11.77
CA LEU A 108 -6.51 3.52 -11.02
C LEU A 108 -7.04 4.67 -11.87
N GLY A 109 -8.28 5.08 -11.59
CA GLY A 109 -8.85 6.31 -12.15
C GLY A 109 -7.97 7.54 -11.93
N LEU A 110 -8.05 8.51 -12.87
CA LEU A 110 -7.20 9.70 -12.92
C LEU A 110 -7.13 10.46 -11.58
N HIS A 111 -8.27 10.64 -10.92
CA HIS A 111 -8.37 11.36 -9.65
C HIS A 111 -7.49 10.72 -8.56
N TYR A 112 -7.55 9.39 -8.39
CA TYR A 112 -6.76 8.69 -7.38
C TYR A 112 -5.28 8.64 -7.75
N SER A 113 -4.98 8.43 -9.03
CA SER A 113 -3.61 8.48 -9.55
C SER A 113 -2.95 9.85 -9.32
N GLN A 114 -3.68 10.95 -9.50
CA GLN A 114 -3.18 12.29 -9.23
C GLN A 114 -2.85 12.50 -7.75
N GLN A 115 -3.71 12.03 -6.83
CA GLN A 115 -3.43 12.15 -5.40
C GLN A 115 -2.11 11.48 -5.00
N ILE A 116 -1.83 10.29 -5.54
CA ILE A 116 -0.60 9.56 -5.25
C ILE A 116 0.60 10.27 -5.87
N ASN A 117 0.49 10.75 -7.10
CA ASN A 117 1.57 11.50 -7.73
C ASN A 117 1.91 12.80 -6.96
N CYS A 118 0.90 13.53 -6.48
CA CYS A 118 1.12 14.70 -5.63
C CYS A 118 1.88 14.36 -4.34
N LEU A 119 1.59 13.22 -3.72
CA LEU A 119 2.38 12.73 -2.57
C LEU A 119 3.83 12.46 -2.98
N LEU A 120 4.05 11.74 -4.08
CA LEU A 120 5.40 11.37 -4.57
C LEU A 120 6.27 12.57 -4.93
N ASP A 121 5.66 13.66 -5.38
CA ASP A 121 6.34 14.92 -5.70
C ASP A 121 6.76 15.67 -4.42
N GLN A 122 6.05 15.46 -3.31
CA GLN A 122 6.32 16.09 -2.02
C GLN A 122 7.28 15.29 -1.14
N LEU A 123 7.57 14.03 -1.44
CA LEU A 123 8.39 13.14 -0.60
C LEU A 123 9.75 13.72 -0.18
N HIS A 124 10.42 14.52 -1.02
CA HIS A 124 11.71 15.13 -0.64
C HIS A 124 11.60 16.18 0.47
N LYS A 125 10.40 16.72 0.72
CA LYS A 125 10.14 17.74 1.74
C LYS A 125 9.59 17.14 3.03
N LEU A 126 9.21 15.87 3.00
CA LEU A 126 8.54 15.18 4.11
C LEU A 126 9.56 14.36 4.89
N GLN A 127 9.50 14.45 6.21
CA GLN A 127 10.22 13.58 7.12
C GLN A 127 9.40 12.32 7.43
N ALA A 128 10.04 11.34 8.07
CA ALA A 128 9.53 9.97 8.28
C ALA A 128 8.07 9.89 8.77
N ASN A 129 7.63 10.80 9.66
CA ASN A 129 6.30 10.77 10.28
C ASN A 129 5.41 11.95 9.85
N ASP A 130 5.77 12.68 8.79
CA ASP A 130 5.00 13.86 8.35
C ASP A 130 3.76 13.50 7.51
N ILE A 131 3.55 12.21 7.23
CA ILE A 131 2.43 11.73 6.42
C ILE A 131 1.39 11.05 7.33
N ASP A 132 0.22 11.67 7.46
CA ASP A 132 -0.92 11.07 8.14
C ASP A 132 -1.47 9.89 7.32
N LEU A 133 -1.49 8.71 7.93
CA LEU A 133 -2.05 7.51 7.32
C LEU A 133 -3.55 7.66 7.08
N LYS A 134 -4.01 7.26 5.90
CA LYS A 134 -5.43 7.23 5.56
C LYS A 134 -6.10 6.04 6.26
N PRO A 135 -7.30 6.22 6.85
CA PRO A 135 -8.01 5.12 7.48
C PRO A 135 -8.45 4.09 6.45
N MET A 136 -8.25 2.81 6.80
CA MET A 136 -8.69 1.67 6.00
C MET A 136 -10.22 1.58 5.96
N VAL A 137 -10.77 1.09 4.85
CA VAL A 137 -12.21 0.99 4.65
C VAL A 137 -12.83 -0.01 5.65
N SER A 138 -12.16 -1.14 5.87
CA SER A 138 -12.54 -2.15 6.87
C SER A 138 -12.73 -1.55 8.27
N ARG A 139 -11.83 -0.67 8.71
CA ARG A 139 -11.88 0.00 10.02
C ARG A 139 -13.07 0.94 10.18
N LEU A 140 -13.56 1.53 9.08
CA LEU A 140 -14.75 2.38 9.11
C LEU A 140 -16.04 1.54 9.23
N MET A 141 -16.01 0.28 8.77
CA MET A 141 -17.15 -0.64 8.87
C MET A 141 -17.32 -1.19 10.28
N GLN A 142 -16.22 -1.43 11.01
CA GLN A 142 -16.24 -1.91 12.41
C GLN A 142 -16.68 -0.88 13.45
N LYS A 143 -16.78 0.40 13.08
CA LYS A 143 -17.28 1.48 13.96
C LYS A 143 -18.80 1.67 13.94
N LYS A 144 -19.53 0.80 13.23
CA LYS A 144 -20.99 0.74 13.24
C LYS A 144 -21.46 -0.38 14.13
#